data_AF-A0A1V9V8X5-F1
#
_entry.id   AF-A0A1V9V8X5-F1
#
_cell.length_a   1.000
_cell.length_b   1.000
_cell.length_c   1.000
_cell.angle_alpha   90.00
_cell.angle_beta   90.00
_cell.angle_gamma   90.00
#
_symmetry.space_group_name_H-M   'P 1'
#
loop_
_entity.id
_entity.type
_entity.pdbx_description
1 polymer ?
#
loop_
_entity_poly.entity_id
_entity_poly.type
_entity_poly.pdbx_seq_one_letter_code
_entity_poly.pdbx_strand_id
1 'polypeptide(L)'
;MMQKAKKDEKANLLLTTHTCVEKDSTSANIDYKKVNNVGVYRIHEEPPFKAISKLVDDVNILGVNVKLQSDVHETITHIQNKARQSMLGAEIDELIIQAQTQAKYSSKNLGHFGLGFSSYSHFTSPIRRYSDLVLHRILKIKEIILQFQLD
;
A
#
# COMPACT_ATOMS: atom_id res chain seq x y z
N MET A 1 0.40 4.31 12.45
CA MET A 1 0.88 2.96 12.05
C MET A 1 1.39 2.96 10.60
N MET A 2 2.47 3.71 10.31
CA MET A 2 3.18 3.65 9.03
C MET A 2 4.55 3.01 9.27
N GLN A 3 4.58 1.69 9.37
CA GLN A 3 5.86 0.98 9.44
C GLN A 3 6.38 0.87 8.02
N LYS A 4 7.44 1.61 7.71
CA LYS A 4 8.40 1.22 6.66
C LYS A 4 8.72 -0.24 6.97
N ALA A 5 8.33 -1.17 6.11
CA ALA A 5 8.45 -2.60 6.38
C ALA A 5 9.92 -2.89 6.71
N LYS A 6 10.23 -3.03 8.01
CA LYS A 6 11.52 -3.55 8.44
C LYS A 6 11.61 -4.97 7.90
N LYS A 7 12.80 -5.25 7.37
CA LYS A 7 13.19 -6.48 6.69
C LYS A 7 13.31 -7.62 7.72
N ASP A 8 12.26 -7.88 8.49
CA ASP A 8 12.26 -8.85 9.58
C ASP A 8 11.81 -10.21 9.06
N GLU A 9 12.77 -11.12 8.96
CA GLU A 9 12.69 -12.47 8.37
C GLU A 9 11.60 -13.37 8.99
N LYS A 10 11.18 -13.10 10.24
CA LYS A 10 10.12 -13.84 10.94
C LYS A 10 8.69 -13.33 10.69
N ALA A 11 8.52 -12.14 10.12
CA ALA A 11 7.21 -11.66 9.65
C ALA A 11 6.82 -12.23 8.27
N ASN A 12 7.71 -12.99 7.63
CA ASN A 12 7.52 -13.53 6.28
C ASN A 12 6.46 -14.64 6.19
N LEU A 13 6.08 -15.29 7.28
CA LEU A 13 5.12 -16.40 7.24
C LEU A 13 3.64 -15.94 7.27
N LEU A 14 3.36 -14.74 7.79
CA LEU A 14 2.00 -14.17 7.84
C LEU A 14 1.72 -13.20 6.69
N LEU A 15 2.78 -12.64 6.07
CA LEU A 15 2.65 -11.70 4.95
C LEU A 15 2.43 -12.39 3.59
N THR A 16 2.70 -13.70 3.48
CA THR A 16 2.73 -14.47 2.23
C THR A 16 1.38 -14.58 1.52
N THR A 17 0.26 -14.31 2.20
CA THR A 17 -1.07 -14.46 1.60
C THR A 17 -1.56 -13.21 0.86
N HIS A 18 -1.04 -12.01 1.18
CA HIS A 18 -1.57 -10.74 0.65
C HIS A 18 -0.69 -10.09 -0.43
N THR A 19 0.51 -10.60 -0.66
CA THR A 19 1.49 -10.05 -1.60
C THR A 19 1.65 -10.96 -2.82
N CYS A 20 0.90 -10.70 -3.89
CA CYS A 20 1.37 -11.04 -5.23
C CYS A 20 1.81 -9.73 -5.86
N VAL A 21 3.12 -9.43 -5.86
CA VAL A 21 3.86 -8.78 -6.96
C VAL A 21 5.36 -8.59 -6.60
N GLU A 22 5.79 -8.67 -5.35
CA GLU A 22 7.25 -8.57 -5.03
C GLU A 22 7.92 -9.81 -4.42
N LYS A 23 7.19 -10.77 -3.83
CA LYS A 23 7.82 -11.89 -3.08
C LYS A 23 7.98 -13.20 -3.84
N ASP A 24 7.31 -13.41 -4.97
CA ASP A 24 7.42 -14.67 -5.72
C ASP A 24 8.45 -14.54 -6.84
N SER A 25 9.72 -14.43 -6.46
CA SER A 25 10.85 -14.71 -7.34
C SER A 25 11.16 -16.22 -7.43
N THR A 26 10.41 -17.07 -6.72
CA THR A 26 10.80 -18.48 -6.52
C THR A 26 9.67 -19.51 -6.70
N SER A 27 8.46 -19.13 -7.09
CA SER A 27 7.45 -20.08 -7.55
C SER A 27 6.68 -19.51 -8.72
N ALA A 28 6.98 -20.05 -9.91
CA ALA A 28 6.53 -19.62 -11.22
C ALA A 28 7.12 -18.26 -11.65
N ASN A 29 8.20 -18.33 -12.43
CA ASN A 29 8.63 -17.27 -13.36
C ASN A 29 7.52 -17.02 -14.40
N ILE A 30 6.38 -16.47 -13.97
CA ILE A 30 5.49 -15.76 -14.88
C ILE A 30 6.04 -14.35 -14.88
N ASP A 31 6.89 -14.11 -15.87
CA ASP A 31 7.39 -12.81 -16.27
C ASP A 31 6.17 -11.90 -16.51
N TYR A 32 5.67 -11.22 -15.47
CA TYR A 32 4.52 -10.31 -15.53
C TYR A 32 4.71 -9.21 -16.60
N LYS A 33 5.95 -9.04 -17.08
CA LYS A 33 6.36 -8.13 -18.16
C LYS A 33 5.92 -8.57 -19.56
N LYS A 34 5.62 -9.85 -19.82
CA LYS A 34 5.41 -10.36 -21.20
C LYS A 34 3.95 -10.31 -21.69
N VAL A 35 2.99 -10.12 -20.80
CA VAL A 35 1.58 -9.94 -21.17
C VAL A 35 1.14 -8.63 -20.54
N ASN A 36 1.04 -7.58 -21.37
CA ASN A 36 0.56 -6.22 -21.06
C ASN A 36 -0.14 -6.16 -19.70
N ASN A 37 0.45 -5.46 -18.72
CA ASN A 37 0.01 -5.16 -17.34
C ASN A 37 -1.52 -5.21 -17.04
N VAL A 38 -2.20 -6.31 -17.33
CA VAL A 38 -3.63 -6.49 -17.10
C VAL A 38 -3.76 -7.16 -15.75
N GLY A 39 -4.21 -6.37 -14.78
CA GLY A 39 -4.43 -6.77 -13.41
C GLY A 39 -5.30 -5.75 -12.69
N VAL A 40 -5.87 -6.16 -11.55
CA VAL A 40 -6.57 -5.25 -10.65
C VAL A 40 -5.66 -5.01 -9.45
N TYR A 41 -5.26 -3.76 -9.27
CA TYR A 41 -4.43 -3.31 -8.17
C TYR A 41 -5.29 -2.63 -7.12
N ARG A 42 -4.97 -2.86 -5.85
CA ARG A 42 -5.48 -2.07 -4.73
C ARG A 42 -4.44 -1.00 -4.46
N ILE A 43 -4.68 0.20 -4.97
CA ILE A 43 -3.74 1.32 -4.88
C ILE A 43 -4.11 2.24 -3.72
N HIS A 44 -3.08 2.84 -3.14
CA HIS A 44 -3.21 3.92 -2.17
C HIS A 44 -2.16 4.95 -2.54
N GLU A 45 -2.59 6.08 -3.07
CA GLU A 45 -1.68 7.13 -3.53
C GLU A 45 -1.05 7.85 -2.33
N GLU A 46 -0.01 8.61 -2.61
CA GLU A 46 0.55 9.53 -1.62
C GLU A 46 -0.44 10.69 -1.40
N PRO A 47 -0.64 11.14 -0.16
CA PRO A 47 -1.48 12.30 0.11
C PRO A 47 -0.99 13.55 -0.63
N PRO A 48 -1.92 14.38 -1.16
CA PRO A 48 -1.52 15.60 -1.84
C PRO A 48 -0.87 16.57 -0.85
N PHE A 49 0.12 17.34 -1.33
CA PHE A 49 0.85 18.31 -0.52
C PHE A 49 -0.06 19.23 0.32
N LYS A 50 -1.17 19.70 -0.27
CA LYS A 50 -2.16 20.54 0.43
C LYS A 50 -2.74 19.87 1.68
N ALA A 51 -3.01 18.57 1.64
CA ALA A 51 -3.54 17.82 2.79
C ALA A 51 -2.48 17.69 3.89
N ILE A 52 -1.22 17.46 3.52
CA ILE A 52 -0.10 17.35 4.46
C ILE A 52 0.24 18.70 5.09
N SER A 53 0.24 19.78 4.30
CA SER A 53 0.42 21.13 4.82
C SER A 53 -0.66 21.46 5.86
N LYS A 54 -1.93 21.18 5.53
CA LYS A 54 -3.05 21.39 6.47
C LYS A 54 -2.87 20.56 7.74
N LEU A 55 -2.48 19.29 7.64
CA LEU A 55 -2.20 18.43 8.79
C LEU A 55 -1.14 19.03 9.71
N VAL A 56 -0.04 19.55 9.14
CA VAL A 56 1.03 20.21 9.91
C VAL A 56 0.50 21.44 10.64
N ASP A 57 -0.33 22.26 9.97
CA ASP A 57 -0.94 23.44 10.58
C ASP A 57 -1.91 23.06 11.72
N ASP A 58 -2.79 22.08 11.49
CA ASP A 58 -3.76 21.59 12.48
C ASP A 58 -3.06 21.03 13.73
N VAL A 59 -1.97 20.26 13.56
CA VAL A 59 -1.18 19.71 14.67
C VAL A 59 -0.43 20.81 15.45
N ASN A 60 0.07 21.82 14.75
CA ASN A 60 0.72 22.98 15.40
C ASN A 60 -0.29 23.80 16.23
N ILE A 61 -1.53 23.94 15.76
CA ILE A 61 -2.62 24.61 16.50
C ILE A 61 -2.92 23.87 17.81
N LEU A 62 -2.84 22.54 17.81
CA LEU A 62 -2.98 21.71 19.01
C LEU A 62 -1.79 21.81 19.99
N GLY A 63 -0.79 22.64 19.70
CA GLY A 63 0.36 22.90 20.57
C GLY A 63 1.51 21.91 20.41
N VAL A 64 1.46 21.02 19.41
CA VAL A 64 2.56 20.08 19.11
C VAL A 64 3.40 20.64 17.97
N ASN A 65 4.60 21.13 18.30
CA ASN A 65 5.48 21.75 17.31
C ASN A 65 6.04 20.72 16.31
N VAL A 66 5.56 20.79 15.08
CA VAL A 66 5.94 19.91 13.96
C VAL A 66 6.29 20.74 12.72
N LYS A 67 7.17 20.20 11.88
CA LYS A 67 7.61 20.83 10.62
C LYS A 67 7.49 19.84 9.47
N LEU A 68 7.24 20.37 8.27
CA LEU A 68 7.40 19.64 7.02
C LEU A 68 8.84 19.09 6.91
N GLN A 69 8.96 17.83 6.50
CA GLN A 69 10.23 17.14 6.27
C GLN A 69 10.50 17.01 4.77
N SER A 70 11.53 16.24 4.40
CA SER A 70 11.95 16.10 3.00
C SER A 70 10.93 15.37 2.13
N ASP A 71 10.18 14.43 2.72
CA ASP A 71 9.08 13.72 2.08
C ASP A 71 7.85 13.60 3.00
N VAL A 72 6.72 13.13 2.44
CA VAL A 72 5.46 12.99 3.17
C VAL A 72 5.54 11.89 4.24
N HIS A 73 6.26 10.80 3.98
CA HIS A 73 6.41 9.70 4.92
C HIS A 73 7.20 10.10 6.16
N GLU A 74 8.30 10.83 5.97
CA GLU A 74 9.11 11.44 7.03
C GLU A 74 8.31 12.48 7.80
N THR A 75 7.49 13.28 7.12
CA THR A 75 6.60 14.26 7.77
C THR A 75 5.61 13.56 8.69
N ILE A 76 4.89 12.55 8.20
CA ILE A 76 3.92 11.80 9.02
C ILE A 76 4.64 11.07 10.17
N THR A 77 5.80 10.48 9.90
CA THR A 77 6.60 9.80 10.94
C THR A 77 7.06 10.79 12.02
N HIS A 78 7.51 11.98 11.61
CA HIS A 78 7.89 13.06 12.53
C HIS A 78 6.72 13.47 13.42
N ILE A 79 5.53 13.69 12.82
CA ILE A 79 4.30 14.00 13.55
C ILE A 79 3.95 12.88 14.53
N GLN A 80 3.95 11.61 14.10
CA GLN A 80 3.67 10.46 14.96
C GLN A 80 4.66 10.35 16.13
N ASN A 81 5.94 10.63 15.91
CA ASN A 81 6.95 10.62 16.97
C ASN A 81 6.67 11.69 18.04
N LYS A 82 6.25 12.89 17.62
CA LYS A 82 5.86 13.98 18.51
C LYS A 82 4.53 13.72 19.21
N ALA A 83 3.56 13.16 18.49
CA ALA A 83 2.26 12.79 19.03
C ALA A 83 2.37 11.79 20.20
N ARG A 84 3.29 10.81 20.11
CA ARG A 84 3.56 9.85 21.20
C ARG A 84 4.11 10.49 22.48
N GLN A 85 4.69 11.69 22.38
CA GLN A 85 5.19 12.46 23.53
C GLN A 85 4.12 13.43 24.07
N SER A 86 3.01 13.59 23.36
CA SER A 86 1.89 14.47 23.71
C SER A 86 0.76 13.68 24.38
N MET A 87 -0.07 14.38 25.14
CA MET A 87 -1.33 13.82 25.68
C MET A 87 -2.42 13.73 24.59
N LEU A 88 -2.19 14.30 23.40
CA LEU A 88 -3.15 14.39 22.27
C LEU A 88 -2.87 13.35 21.17
N GLY A 89 -2.29 12.20 21.53
CA GLY A 89 -1.85 11.20 20.55
C GLY A 89 -3.00 10.67 19.67
N ALA A 90 -4.18 10.43 20.27
CA ALA A 90 -5.32 9.86 19.58
C ALA A 90 -5.94 10.84 18.57
N GLU A 91 -6.07 12.11 18.97
CA GLU A 91 -6.59 13.19 18.14
C GLU A 91 -5.66 13.47 16.96
N ILE A 92 -4.35 13.44 17.18
CA ILE A 92 -3.37 13.60 16.11
C ILE A 92 -3.40 12.40 15.15
N ASP A 93 -3.55 11.18 15.66
CA ASP A 93 -3.70 9.99 14.80
C ASP A 93 -4.97 10.08 13.94
N GLU A 94 -6.07 10.62 14.47
CA GLU A 94 -7.27 10.87 13.69
C GLU A 94 -7.02 11.88 12.56
N LEU A 95 -6.37 13.01 12.85
CA LEU A 95 -5.99 13.99 11.83
C LEU A 95 -5.09 13.39 10.75
N ILE A 96 -4.12 12.54 11.14
CA ILE A 96 -3.27 11.82 10.19
C ILE A 96 -4.11 10.94 9.26
N ILE A 97 -5.07 10.19 9.80
CA ILE A 97 -5.95 9.32 9.01
C ILE A 97 -6.81 10.15 8.05
N GLN A 98 -7.36 11.28 8.50
CA GLN A 98 -8.15 12.18 7.68
C GLN A 98 -7.34 12.82 6.54
N ALA A 99 -6.05 13.05 6.74
CA ALA A 99 -5.16 13.56 5.70
C ALA A 99 -4.78 12.50 4.65
N GLN A 100 -4.97 11.21 4.92
CA GLN A 100 -4.66 10.14 3.96
C GLN A 100 -5.68 10.09 2.81
N THR A 101 -5.22 9.70 1.63
CA THR A 101 -6.10 9.37 0.50
C THR A 101 -6.77 8.02 0.72
N GLN A 102 -8.01 7.85 0.26
CA GLN A 102 -8.67 6.55 0.29
C GLN A 102 -8.06 5.57 -0.73
N ALA A 103 -7.85 4.33 -0.31
CA ALA A 103 -7.42 3.27 -1.22
C ALA A 103 -8.54 2.86 -2.20
N LYS A 104 -8.18 2.67 -3.47
CA LYS A 104 -9.11 2.35 -4.56
C LYS A 104 -8.61 1.18 -5.41
N TYR A 105 -9.52 0.58 -6.18
CA TYR A 105 -9.13 -0.41 -7.18
C TYR A 105 -8.79 0.29 -8.50
N SER A 106 -7.74 -0.15 -9.18
CA SER A 106 -7.23 0.44 -10.42
C SER A 106 -6.65 -0.63 -11.34
N SER A 107 -6.77 -0.43 -12.65
CA SER A 107 -6.06 -1.24 -13.65
C SER A 107 -4.58 -0.84 -13.80
N LYS A 108 -4.21 0.35 -13.32
CA LYS A 108 -2.83 0.85 -13.29
C LYS A 108 -2.22 0.64 -11.91
N ASN A 109 -1.01 0.11 -11.86
CA ASN A 109 -0.24 0.04 -10.63
C ASN A 109 0.34 1.42 -10.29
N LEU A 110 -0.06 1.97 -9.14
CA LEU A 110 0.46 3.22 -8.56
C LEU A 110 1.08 3.00 -7.16
N GLY A 111 1.26 1.73 -6.76
CA GLY A 111 1.71 1.39 -5.42
C GLY A 111 0.66 1.57 -4.34
N HIS A 112 1.05 1.24 -3.11
CA HIS A 112 0.22 1.36 -1.92
C HIS A 112 0.99 2.06 -0.80
N PHE A 113 0.93 3.39 -0.79
CA PHE A 113 1.63 4.28 0.14
C PHE A 113 1.44 3.87 1.60
N GLY A 114 0.20 3.64 2.05
CA GLY A 114 -0.08 3.27 3.44
C GLY A 114 0.54 1.93 3.90
N LEU A 115 0.91 1.04 2.97
CA LEU A 115 1.54 -0.25 3.26
C LEU A 115 3.02 -0.29 2.84
N GLY A 116 3.50 0.72 2.11
CA GLY A 116 4.87 0.78 1.60
C GLY A 116 5.22 -0.20 0.49
N PHE A 117 4.23 -0.74 -0.24
CA PHE A 117 4.45 -1.66 -1.36
C PHE A 117 4.44 -0.94 -2.71
N SER A 118 5.36 -1.31 -3.62
CA SER A 118 5.40 -0.81 -5.00
C SER A 118 4.25 -1.34 -5.85
N SER A 119 3.66 -2.47 -5.46
CA SER A 119 2.49 -3.07 -6.07
C SER A 119 1.74 -3.91 -5.04
N TYR A 120 0.42 -3.77 -5.03
CA TYR A 120 -0.44 -4.49 -4.11
C TYR A 120 -1.79 -4.81 -4.77
N SER A 121 -2.25 -6.04 -4.60
CA SER A 121 -3.54 -6.51 -5.10
C SER A 121 -4.19 -7.43 -4.07
N HIS A 122 -5.51 -7.39 -3.96
CA HIS A 122 -6.23 -8.37 -3.16
C HIS A 122 -6.41 -9.66 -3.95
N PHE A 123 -6.17 -10.80 -3.28
CA PHE A 123 -6.26 -12.13 -3.90
C PHE A 123 -6.98 -13.18 -3.02
N THR A 124 -6.99 -12.99 -1.69
CA THR A 124 -7.34 -14.03 -0.72
C THR A 124 -8.83 -14.25 -0.47
N SER A 125 -9.72 -13.47 -1.08
CA SER A 125 -11.16 -13.54 -0.78
C SER A 125 -12.04 -13.42 -2.03
N PRO A 126 -11.86 -14.30 -3.05
CA PRO A 126 -12.63 -14.27 -4.29
C PRO A 126 -14.14 -14.46 -4.10
N ILE A 127 -14.58 -15.10 -3.01
CA ILE A 127 -16.01 -15.28 -2.70
C ILE A 127 -16.70 -13.96 -2.36
N ARG A 128 -16.00 -13.01 -1.73
CA ARG A 128 -16.58 -11.76 -1.20
C ARG A 128 -15.99 -10.48 -1.78
N ARG A 129 -14.96 -10.56 -2.63
CA ARG A 129 -14.34 -9.41 -3.29
C ARG A 129 -14.25 -9.64 -4.78
N TYR A 130 -14.96 -8.82 -5.55
CA TYR A 130 -14.98 -8.93 -7.02
C TYR A 130 -13.59 -8.73 -7.65
N SER A 131 -12.76 -7.85 -7.08
CA SER A 131 -11.36 -7.65 -7.49
C SER A 131 -10.55 -8.94 -7.50
N ASP A 132 -10.69 -9.73 -6.44
CA ASP A 132 -9.97 -10.98 -6.26
C ASP A 132 -10.47 -12.01 -7.28
N LEU A 133 -11.79 -12.10 -7.47
CA LEU A 133 -12.38 -12.99 -8.48
C LEU A 133 -11.91 -12.67 -9.90
N VAL A 134 -11.80 -11.39 -10.25
CA VAL A 134 -11.22 -10.96 -11.54
C VAL A 134 -9.75 -11.37 -11.63
N LEU A 135 -8.96 -11.16 -10.57
CA LEU A 135 -7.56 -11.54 -10.54
C LEU A 135 -7.36 -13.06 -10.68
N HIS A 136 -8.15 -13.87 -9.99
CA HIS A 136 -8.18 -15.34 -10.10
C HIS A 136 -8.47 -15.78 -11.55
N ARG A 137 -9.43 -15.13 -12.24
CA ARG A 137 -9.74 -15.42 -13.65
C ARG A 137 -8.59 -15.05 -14.58
N ILE A 138 -7.98 -13.88 -14.38
CA ILE A 138 -6.82 -13.44 -15.19
C ILE A 138 -5.67 -14.43 -15.05
N LEU A 139 -5.35 -14.86 -13.83
CA LEU A 139 -4.28 -15.82 -13.58
C LEU A 139 -4.55 -17.17 -14.25
N LYS A 140 -5.78 -17.69 -14.13
CA LYS A 140 -6.17 -18.94 -14.80
C LYS A 140 -6.08 -18.85 -16.32
N ILE A 141 -6.50 -17.73 -16.92
CA ILE A 141 -6.37 -17.52 -18.37
C ILE A 141 -4.90 -17.46 -18.79
N LYS A 142 -4.04 -16.78 -18.01
CA LYS A 142 -2.60 -16.71 -18.29
C LYS A 142 -1.94 -18.09 -18.23
N GLU A 143 -2.26 -18.89 -17.23
CA GLU A 143 -1.76 -20.26 -17.10
C GLU A 143 -2.08 -21.09 -18.35
N ILE A 144 -3.33 -21.03 -18.82
CA ILE A 144 -3.79 -21.72 -20.02
C ILE A 144 -3.02 -21.21 -21.27
N ILE A 145 -2.92 -19.90 -21.47
CA ILE A 145 -2.23 -19.31 -22.64
C ILE A 145 -0.76 -19.72 -22.67
N LEU A 146 -0.06 -19.68 -21.54
CA LEU A 146 1.35 -20.07 -21.46
C LEU A 146 1.56 -21.54 -21.83
N GLN A 147 0.60 -22.40 -21.49
CA GLN A 147 0.65 -23.82 -21.84
C GLN A 147 0.53 -24.05 -23.35
N PHE A 148 -0.32 -23.28 -24.04
CA PHE A 148 -0.46 -23.33 -25.50
C PHE A 148 0.68 -22.67 -26.29
N GLN A 149 1.54 -21.87 -25.66
CA GLN A 149 2.71 -21.26 -26.32
C GLN A 149 3.98 -22.13 -26.23
N LEU A 150 3.92 -23.23 -25.48
CA LEU A 150 5.02 -24.18 -25.29
C LEU A 150 4.88 -25.44 -26.15
N ASP A 151 3.75 -25.60 -26.83
CA ASP A 151 3.47 -26.63 -27.84
C ASP A 151 3.64 -26.06 -29.26
#